data_AF-A0A958MRW4-F1
#
_entry.id   AF-A0A958MRW4-F1
#
_cell.length_a   1.000
_cell.length_b   1.000
_cell.length_c   1.000
_cell.angle_alpha   90.00
_cell.angle_beta   90.00
_cell.angle_gamma   90.00
#
_symmetry.space_group_name_H-M   'P 1'
#
loop_
_entity.id
_entity.type
_entity.pdbx_description
1 polymer ?
#
loop_
_entity_poly.entity_id
_entity_poly.type
_entity_poly.pdbx_seq_one_letter_code
_entity_poly.pdbx_strand_id
1 'polypeptide(L)'
;SQIGAFADARVNMARAVIEGMSVQKIEGSFIRKKVPGDSIERKWWVPKNLRYVSRDRVRRSIHPDRNGRRWWRWNIFDPYLNKWLPISDESKFIWSFYRASEENLGYGEGLGKSVYSMLKLKVVLQELLAAGAERWVDSWVTVKLDETLRGESFLHNDENVDTLIDRIAKLRAHGILFYQGADIGTMAGSTGTTSQTILDMIEKIDREITILLTATNLPTDIGDVGAYAAVQGQMEQQNKRLMFQRRSIIEEPLNNWLLWNFFNFNRHNFAAMGMKNHERPSLRLSGGEVLNVDERIQAFDFALTKAQIDISEEDIRAGLKISTVTPGDKVVKPPKPESVGGFKTTTTAFQEAIKEELPDSDQRDDLEDLNKALENLGEATLKMSIGQTSMEELKAQEKKVAGMIQKMLVYFDLKGRESIIKEVEDSGEGEEVESK
;
A
#
# COMPACT_ATOMS: atom_id res chain seq x y z
N SER A 1 11.68 37.73 2.68
CA SER A 1 11.26 37.37 1.32
C SER A 1 11.10 35.86 1.29
N GLN A 2 9.88 35.37 1.15
CA GLN A 2 9.63 33.95 0.89
C GLN A 2 9.96 33.65 -0.58
N ILE A 3 10.46 32.45 -0.87
CA ILE A 3 10.69 32.01 -2.25
C ILE A 3 9.32 31.68 -2.86
N GLY A 4 9.00 32.30 -4.00
CA GLY A 4 7.78 32.03 -4.75
C GLY A 4 7.68 30.57 -5.17
N ALA A 5 6.46 30.02 -5.16
CA ALA A 5 6.14 28.64 -5.54
C ALA A 5 6.93 27.55 -4.80
N PHE A 6 7.48 27.82 -3.60
CA PHE A 6 8.29 26.84 -2.87
C PHE A 6 7.49 25.61 -2.41
N ALA A 7 6.20 25.78 -2.08
CA ALA A 7 5.33 24.65 -1.74
C ALA A 7 5.10 23.75 -2.96
N ASP A 8 4.72 24.33 -4.09
CA ASP A 8 4.51 23.63 -5.36
C ASP A 8 5.78 22.95 -5.84
N ALA A 9 6.93 23.60 -5.64
CA ALA A 9 8.24 23.03 -5.89
C ALA A 9 8.43 21.69 -5.14
N ARG A 10 8.07 21.60 -3.86
CA ARG A 10 8.20 20.32 -3.12
C ARG A 10 7.31 19.23 -3.69
N VAL A 11 6.06 19.57 -4.05
CA VAL A 11 5.12 18.63 -4.69
C VAL A 11 5.66 18.17 -6.04
N ASN A 12 6.17 19.10 -6.85
CA ASN A 12 6.75 18.78 -8.15
C ASN A 12 8.03 17.95 -8.03
N MET A 13 8.85 18.15 -7.01
CA MET A 13 10.01 17.27 -6.74
C MET A 13 9.56 15.86 -6.38
N ALA A 14 8.51 15.71 -5.56
CA ALA A 14 7.96 14.39 -5.22
C ALA A 14 7.46 13.61 -6.45
N ARG A 15 7.07 14.29 -7.55
CA ARG A 15 6.74 13.63 -8.83
C ARG A 15 7.89 12.78 -9.40
N ALA A 16 9.13 13.06 -9.01
CA ALA A 16 10.26 12.22 -9.41
C ALA A 16 10.10 10.75 -8.97
N VAL A 17 9.32 10.44 -7.93
CA VAL A 17 9.01 9.04 -7.57
C VAL A 17 8.28 8.31 -8.71
N ILE A 18 7.33 9.00 -9.35
CA ILE A 18 6.51 8.43 -10.43
C ILE A 18 7.25 8.56 -11.76
N GLU A 19 7.76 9.76 -12.06
CA GLU A 19 8.37 10.07 -13.36
C GLU A 19 9.82 9.57 -13.46
N GLY A 20 10.53 9.40 -12.34
CA GLY A 20 11.96 9.06 -12.28
C GLY A 20 12.87 10.29 -12.14
N MET A 21 12.44 11.43 -12.69
CA MET A 21 13.16 12.69 -12.58
C MET A 21 12.18 13.86 -12.49
N SER A 22 12.55 14.88 -11.70
CA SER A 22 11.89 16.18 -11.68
C SER A 22 12.94 17.29 -11.72
N VAL A 23 12.65 18.35 -12.46
CA VAL A 23 13.58 19.46 -12.69
C VAL A 23 12.90 20.79 -12.39
N GLN A 24 13.61 21.67 -11.69
CA GLN A 24 13.14 23.02 -11.41
C GLN A 24 14.21 24.05 -11.70
N LYS A 25 13.84 25.14 -12.37
CA LYS A 25 14.72 26.26 -12.63
C LYS A 25 14.68 27.24 -11.46
N ILE A 26 15.85 27.61 -10.96
CA ILE A 26 16.03 28.60 -9.91
C ILE A 26 16.07 29.99 -10.55
N GLU A 27 15.08 30.82 -10.22
CA GLU A 27 15.05 32.22 -10.63
C GLU A 27 15.53 33.07 -9.45
N GLY A 28 16.81 33.42 -9.45
CA GLY A 28 17.44 34.25 -8.41
C GLY A 28 17.75 35.66 -8.91
N SER A 29 17.87 36.60 -7.97
CA SER A 29 18.33 37.94 -8.28
C SER A 29 19.18 38.50 -7.15
N PHE A 30 20.05 39.45 -7.48
CA PHE A 30 20.81 40.16 -6.47
C PHE A 30 20.01 41.32 -5.89
N ILE A 31 19.95 41.39 -4.56
CA ILE A 31 19.24 42.41 -3.79
C ILE A 31 20.22 43.00 -2.79
N ARG A 32 20.21 44.32 -2.60
CA ARG A 32 20.96 44.94 -1.49
C ARG A 32 20.12 44.86 -0.23
N LYS A 33 20.69 44.28 0.83
CA LYS A 33 19.99 44.13 2.10
C LYS A 33 20.97 44.14 3.27
N LYS A 34 20.56 44.81 4.35
CA LYS A 34 21.21 44.70 5.66
C LYS A 34 20.70 43.44 6.36
N VAL A 35 21.59 42.53 6.70
CA VAL A 35 21.26 41.33 7.50
C VAL A 35 21.35 41.71 8.98
N PRO A 36 20.43 41.24 9.84
CA PRO A 36 20.53 41.47 11.28
C PRO A 36 21.89 41.03 11.82
N GLY A 37 22.60 41.91 12.53
CA GLY A 37 23.96 41.66 13.03
C GLY A 37 25.10 42.16 12.15
N ASP A 38 24.82 42.57 10.90
CA ASP A 38 25.81 43.24 10.04
C ASP A 38 25.60 44.77 10.08
N SER A 39 26.70 45.53 10.11
CA SER A 39 26.66 47.00 10.10
C SER A 39 26.51 47.57 8.69
N ILE A 40 26.84 46.78 7.66
CA ILE A 40 26.94 47.21 6.26
C ILE A 40 25.86 46.55 5.40
N GLU A 41 25.27 47.31 4.48
CA GLU A 41 24.43 46.74 3.42
C GLU A 41 25.27 46.05 2.35
N ARG A 42 24.99 44.78 2.10
CA ARG A 42 25.69 43.99 1.08
C ARG A 42 24.75 43.56 -0.02
N LYS A 43 25.32 43.24 -1.19
CA LYS A 43 24.60 42.69 -2.33
C LYS A 43 24.48 41.18 -2.15
N TRP A 44 23.27 40.71 -1.87
CA TRP A 44 22.93 39.31 -1.65
C TRP A 44 22.26 38.71 -2.88
N TRP A 45 22.75 37.58 -3.36
CA TRP A 45 21.97 36.75 -4.27
C TRP A 45 20.88 36.02 -3.50
N VAL A 46 19.63 36.17 -3.90
CA VAL A 46 18.49 35.53 -3.24
C VAL A 46 17.64 34.83 -4.30
N PRO A 47 17.28 33.55 -4.09
CA PRO A 47 16.29 32.87 -4.93
C PRO A 47 14.93 33.56 -4.75
N LYS A 48 14.32 33.99 -5.86
CA LYS A 48 12.99 34.64 -5.87
C LYS A 48 11.89 33.65 -6.15
N ASN A 49 12.10 32.73 -7.08
CA ASN A 49 11.07 31.82 -7.55
C ASN A 49 11.67 30.48 -8.01
N LEU A 50 10.89 29.41 -7.90
CA LEU A 50 11.23 28.10 -8.43
C LEU A 50 10.22 27.75 -9.52
N ARG A 51 10.69 27.59 -10.75
CA ARG A 51 9.83 27.27 -11.90
C ARG A 51 9.99 25.81 -12.27
N TYR A 52 8.88 25.07 -12.26
CA TYR A 52 8.87 23.69 -12.76
C TYR A 52 9.22 23.63 -14.25
N VAL A 53 10.06 22.65 -14.60
CA VAL A 53 10.40 22.31 -15.98
C VAL A 53 9.93 20.88 -16.19
N SER A 54 9.00 20.69 -17.13
CA SER A 54 8.52 19.34 -17.48
C SER A 54 9.69 18.47 -17.93
N ARG A 55 9.69 17.22 -17.47
CA ARG A 55 10.66 16.18 -17.82
C ARG A 55 10.80 16.03 -19.33
N ASP A 56 9.70 16.09 -20.08
CA ASP A 56 9.69 15.89 -21.54
C ASP A 56 10.44 17.00 -22.29
N ARG A 57 10.67 18.13 -21.60
CA ARG A 57 11.43 19.26 -22.14
C ARG A 57 12.92 19.15 -21.82
N VAL A 58 13.37 18.09 -21.17
CA VAL A 58 14.76 17.91 -20.75
C VAL A 58 15.29 16.61 -21.29
N ARG A 59 16.45 16.67 -21.95
CA ARG A 59 17.13 15.47 -22.44
C ARG A 59 18.65 15.60 -22.36
N ARG A 60 19.32 14.49 -22.14
CA ARG A 60 20.74 14.32 -22.41
C ARG A 60 20.96 14.11 -23.90
N SER A 61 21.95 14.81 -24.46
CA SER A 61 22.54 14.45 -25.76
C SER A 61 24.03 14.22 -25.60
N ILE A 62 24.55 13.41 -26.51
CA ILE A 62 25.98 13.19 -26.66
C ILE A 62 26.55 14.35 -27.47
N HIS A 63 27.56 15.01 -26.95
CA HIS A 63 28.36 15.97 -27.69
C HIS A 63 29.78 15.44 -27.90
N PRO A 64 30.31 15.51 -29.13
CA PRO A 64 31.73 15.30 -29.35
C PRO A 64 32.51 16.51 -28.83
N ASP A 65 33.54 16.25 -28.04
CA ASP A 65 34.59 17.22 -27.71
C ASP A 65 35.53 17.41 -28.92
N ARG A 66 36.31 18.49 -28.91
CA ARG A 66 37.36 18.77 -29.93
C ARG A 66 38.37 17.62 -30.04
N ASN A 67 38.55 16.84 -28.97
CA ASN A 67 39.43 15.68 -28.92
C ASN A 67 38.73 14.35 -29.30
N GLY A 68 37.52 14.39 -29.87
CA GLY A 68 36.74 13.20 -30.22
C GLY A 68 36.12 12.45 -29.03
N ARG A 69 36.39 12.88 -27.79
CA ARG A 69 35.77 12.33 -26.58
C ARG A 69 34.29 12.70 -26.55
N ARG A 70 33.44 11.72 -26.25
CA ARG A 70 31.99 11.93 -26.11
C ARG A 70 31.67 12.27 -24.67
N TRP A 71 30.93 13.35 -24.46
CA TRP A 71 30.43 13.72 -23.14
C TRP A 71 28.93 14.01 -23.22
N TRP A 72 28.26 13.79 -22.10
CA TRP A 72 26.82 14.01 -21.98
C TRP A 72 26.56 15.43 -21.55
N ARG A 73 25.60 16.09 -22.20
CA ARG A 73 25.10 17.40 -21.80
C ARG A 73 23.59 17.39 -21.70
N TRP A 74 23.07 18.05 -20.67
CA TRP A 74 21.64 18.35 -20.60
C TRP A 74 21.25 19.44 -21.60
N ASN A 75 20.16 19.21 -22.31
CA ASN A 75 19.48 20.20 -23.13
C ASN A 75 18.06 20.40 -22.63
N ILE A 76 17.57 21.62 -22.84
CA ILE A 76 16.20 22.00 -22.60
C ILE A 76 15.52 22.37 -23.92
N PHE A 77 14.28 21.96 -24.10
CA PHE A 77 13.48 22.32 -25.26
C PHE A 77 12.87 23.70 -25.09
N ASP A 78 13.28 24.64 -25.95
CA ASP A 78 12.72 25.99 -26.03
C ASP A 78 11.53 25.98 -27.01
N PRO A 79 10.30 26.28 -26.56
CA PRO A 79 9.12 26.23 -27.42
C PRO A 79 9.10 27.40 -28.41
N TYR A 80 9.73 28.53 -28.07
CA TYR A 80 9.72 29.73 -28.91
C TYR A 80 10.66 29.57 -30.09
N LEU A 81 11.82 28.94 -29.85
CA LEU A 81 12.80 28.65 -30.90
C LEU A 81 12.57 27.31 -31.60
N ASN A 82 11.64 26.49 -31.09
CA ASN A 82 11.36 25.12 -31.53
C ASN A 82 12.64 24.26 -31.66
N LYS A 83 13.57 24.43 -30.72
CA LYS A 83 14.91 23.81 -30.77
C LYS A 83 15.35 23.37 -29.38
N TRP A 84 16.18 22.34 -29.37
CA TRP A 84 16.88 21.89 -28.18
C TRP A 84 18.10 22.76 -27.93
N LEU A 85 18.13 23.44 -26.79
CA LEU A 85 19.23 24.29 -26.39
C LEU A 85 20.05 23.62 -25.30
N PRO A 86 21.39 23.65 -25.38
CA PRO A 86 22.23 23.15 -24.31
C PRO A 86 22.04 24.00 -23.05
N ILE A 87 21.90 23.34 -21.90
CA ILE A 87 21.93 24.00 -20.61
C ILE A 87 23.36 24.52 -20.40
N SER A 88 23.50 25.84 -20.35
CA SER A 88 24.79 26.51 -20.16
C SER A 88 25.31 26.38 -18.75
N ASP A 89 24.40 26.37 -17.77
CA ASP A 89 24.72 26.35 -16.35
C ASP A 89 23.71 25.46 -15.61
N GLU A 90 24.15 24.24 -15.30
CA GLU A 90 23.34 23.24 -14.60
C GLU A 90 23.04 23.64 -13.16
N SER A 91 23.89 24.49 -12.56
CA SER A 91 23.68 24.96 -11.19
C SER A 91 22.35 25.71 -11.05
N LYS A 92 21.88 26.39 -12.11
CA LYS A 92 20.59 27.10 -12.10
C LYS A 92 19.37 26.18 -12.03
N PHE A 93 19.55 24.87 -11.97
CA PHE A 93 18.48 23.90 -11.90
C PHE A 93 18.62 23.04 -10.65
N ILE A 94 17.49 22.67 -10.07
CA ILE A 94 17.37 21.68 -9.02
C ILE A 94 16.99 20.39 -9.71
N TRP A 95 17.88 19.41 -9.61
CA TRP A 95 17.71 18.08 -10.19
C TRP A 95 17.34 17.11 -9.09
N SER A 96 16.14 16.52 -9.20
CA SER A 96 15.68 15.47 -8.30
C SER A 96 15.54 14.18 -9.10
N PHE A 97 16.26 13.15 -8.68
CA PHE A 97 16.28 11.84 -9.33
C PHE A 97 15.82 10.77 -8.36
N TYR A 98 14.96 9.88 -8.83
CA TYR A 98 14.56 8.69 -8.09
C TYR A 98 15.25 7.48 -8.71
N ARG A 99 16.03 6.73 -7.90
CA ARG A 99 16.77 5.54 -8.33
C ARG A 99 17.56 5.77 -9.63
N ALA A 100 18.44 6.77 -9.62
CA ALA A 100 19.35 6.99 -10.74
C ALA A 100 20.33 5.82 -10.87
N SER A 101 20.27 5.11 -11.99
CA SER A 101 21.26 4.11 -12.39
C SER A 101 22.03 4.58 -13.62
N GLU A 102 23.23 4.02 -13.80
CA GLU A 102 24.05 4.25 -15.00
C GLU A 102 23.35 3.72 -16.25
N GLU A 103 22.61 2.61 -16.12
CA GLU A 103 21.82 1.99 -17.18
C GLU A 103 20.77 2.95 -17.78
N ASN A 104 20.16 3.78 -16.94
CA ASN A 104 19.17 4.76 -17.36
C ASN A 104 19.79 6.12 -17.71
N LEU A 105 21.09 6.18 -18.02
CA LEU A 105 21.82 7.41 -18.32
C LEU A 105 21.59 8.51 -17.26
N GLY A 106 21.32 8.14 -16.01
CA GLY A 106 21.01 9.08 -14.94
C GLY A 106 19.64 9.78 -15.01
N TYR A 107 18.68 9.33 -15.83
CA TYR A 107 17.30 9.87 -15.83
C TYR A 107 16.43 9.41 -14.65
N GLY A 108 16.94 8.51 -13.82
CA GLY A 108 16.16 7.87 -12.77
C GLY A 108 15.16 6.84 -13.29
N GLU A 109 14.75 5.95 -12.41
CA GLU A 109 13.76 4.91 -12.67
C GLU A 109 12.54 5.14 -11.81
N GLY A 110 11.54 5.81 -12.38
CA GLY A 110 10.27 6.08 -11.74
C GLY A 110 9.35 4.86 -11.70
N LEU A 111 8.41 4.86 -10.75
CA LEU A 111 7.37 3.83 -10.66
C LEU A 111 6.39 3.85 -11.84
N GLY A 112 6.37 4.94 -12.62
CA GLY A 112 5.43 5.14 -13.73
C GLY A 112 5.47 4.04 -14.78
N LYS A 113 6.65 3.45 -15.08
CA LYS A 113 6.74 2.32 -16.02
C LYS A 113 6.00 1.08 -15.49
N SER A 114 6.21 0.74 -14.22
CA SER A 114 5.57 -0.39 -13.56
C SER A 114 4.06 -0.19 -13.43
N VAL A 115 3.64 1.02 -13.00
CA VAL A 115 2.22 1.41 -12.91
C VAL A 115 1.57 1.36 -14.29
N TYR A 116 2.23 1.85 -15.34
CA TYR A 116 1.71 1.82 -16.71
C TYR A 116 1.44 0.40 -17.19
N SER A 117 2.36 -0.55 -16.96
CA SER A 117 2.15 -1.95 -17.35
C SER A 117 0.94 -2.58 -16.64
N MET A 118 0.77 -2.30 -15.34
CA MET A 118 -0.38 -2.77 -14.57
C MET A 118 -1.70 -2.13 -15.05
N LEU A 119 -1.71 -0.82 -15.29
CA LEU A 119 -2.87 -0.11 -15.83
C LEU A 119 -3.25 -0.62 -17.21
N LYS A 120 -2.27 -0.86 -18.09
CA LYS A 120 -2.52 -1.42 -19.42
C LYS A 120 -3.17 -2.80 -19.33
N LEU A 121 -2.67 -3.66 -18.43
CA LEU A 121 -3.28 -4.97 -18.19
C LEU A 121 -4.73 -4.84 -17.70
N LYS A 122 -4.99 -3.92 -16.76
CA LYS A 122 -6.34 -3.64 -16.27
C LYS A 122 -7.29 -3.20 -17.40
N VAL A 123 -6.85 -2.31 -18.28
CA VAL A 123 -7.65 -1.87 -19.44
C VAL A 123 -7.99 -3.06 -20.34
N VAL A 124 -7.02 -3.91 -20.67
CA VAL A 124 -7.25 -5.11 -21.49
C VAL A 124 -8.25 -6.06 -20.82
N LEU A 125 -8.17 -6.26 -19.51
CA LEU A 125 -9.14 -7.08 -18.77
C LEU A 125 -10.54 -6.49 -18.78
N GLN A 126 -10.66 -5.16 -18.66
CA GLN A 126 -11.94 -4.46 -18.76
C GLN A 126 -12.55 -4.56 -20.17
N GLU A 127 -11.72 -4.44 -21.22
CA GLU A 127 -12.14 -4.66 -22.61
C GLU A 127 -12.62 -6.11 -22.83
N LEU A 128 -11.91 -7.10 -22.28
CA LEU A 128 -12.31 -8.50 -22.33
C LEU A 128 -13.62 -8.76 -21.59
N LEU A 129 -13.83 -8.10 -20.45
CA LEU A 129 -15.07 -8.20 -19.69
C LEU A 129 -16.24 -7.57 -20.45
N ALA A 130 -16.03 -6.41 -21.08
CA ALA A 130 -17.02 -5.76 -21.92
C ALA A 130 -17.38 -6.62 -23.15
N ALA A 131 -16.37 -7.11 -23.88
CA ALA A 131 -16.58 -8.01 -25.02
C ALA A 131 -17.24 -9.34 -24.59
N GLY A 132 -16.91 -9.82 -23.39
CA GLY A 132 -17.61 -10.93 -22.76
C GLY A 132 -19.09 -10.60 -22.57
N ALA A 133 -19.40 -9.50 -21.88
CA ALA A 133 -20.77 -9.06 -21.64
C ALA A 133 -21.57 -8.89 -22.94
N GLU A 134 -20.97 -8.34 -23.99
CA GLU A 134 -21.58 -8.25 -25.33
C GLU A 134 -21.92 -9.64 -25.89
N ARG A 135 -21.02 -10.63 -25.79
CA ARG A 135 -21.30 -12.02 -26.21
C ARG A 135 -22.40 -12.69 -25.39
N TRP A 136 -22.52 -12.34 -24.12
CA TRP A 136 -23.59 -12.84 -23.24
C TRP A 136 -24.95 -12.25 -23.64
N VAL A 137 -24.98 -10.97 -24.01
CA VAL A 137 -26.19 -10.35 -24.60
C VAL A 137 -26.49 -10.95 -25.98
N ASP A 138 -25.45 -11.26 -26.77
CA ASP A 138 -25.53 -11.91 -28.08
C ASP A 138 -25.70 -13.44 -28.03
N SER A 139 -26.20 -13.98 -26.93
CA SER A 139 -26.33 -15.43 -26.69
C SER A 139 -26.91 -16.23 -27.87
N TRP A 140 -26.43 -17.46 -28.01
CA TRP A 140 -26.87 -18.40 -29.04
C TRP A 140 -28.21 -19.02 -28.61
N VAL A 141 -29.26 -18.76 -29.38
CA VAL A 141 -30.56 -19.42 -29.17
C VAL A 141 -30.51 -20.78 -29.84
N THR A 142 -30.34 -21.84 -29.05
CA THR A 142 -30.48 -23.22 -29.52
C THR A 142 -31.93 -23.65 -29.42
N VAL A 143 -32.61 -23.68 -30.57
CA VAL A 143 -33.95 -24.27 -30.66
C VAL A 143 -33.82 -25.74 -31.02
N LYS A 144 -34.36 -26.61 -30.17
CA LYS A 144 -34.52 -28.03 -30.48
C LYS A 144 -35.92 -28.23 -31.04
N LEU A 145 -36.03 -28.48 -32.33
CA LEU A 145 -37.29 -28.88 -32.94
C LEU A 145 -37.53 -30.36 -32.64
N ASP A 146 -38.65 -30.68 -31.98
CA ASP A 146 -39.02 -32.07 -31.72
C ASP A 146 -39.60 -32.69 -33.01
N GLU A 147 -38.90 -33.66 -33.60
CA GLU A 147 -39.27 -34.31 -34.87
C GLU A 147 -40.50 -35.25 -34.76
N THR A 148 -41.17 -35.29 -33.59
CA THR A 148 -42.20 -36.29 -33.29
C THR A 148 -43.61 -35.96 -33.82
N LEU A 149 -43.84 -34.80 -34.44
CA LEU A 149 -45.08 -34.53 -35.20
C LEU A 149 -45.01 -35.09 -36.63
N ARG A 150 -44.69 -36.39 -36.76
CA ARG A 150 -44.91 -37.17 -38.01
C ARG A 150 -46.39 -37.52 -38.11
N GLY A 151 -47.19 -36.56 -38.54
CA GLY A 151 -48.62 -36.79 -38.60
C GLY A 151 -49.44 -35.76 -39.36
N GLU A 152 -48.88 -35.00 -40.30
CA GLU A 152 -49.66 -34.47 -41.42
C GLU A 152 -48.74 -33.89 -42.51
N SER A 153 -49.01 -34.33 -43.72
CA SER A 153 -48.23 -34.11 -44.93
C SER A 153 -48.36 -32.66 -45.42
N PHE A 154 -47.25 -32.08 -45.89
CA PHE A 154 -47.17 -30.91 -46.80
C PHE A 154 -47.23 -29.47 -46.24
N LEU A 155 -46.42 -29.13 -45.25
CA LEU A 155 -45.88 -27.76 -45.15
C LEU A 155 -44.36 -27.84 -45.12
N HIS A 156 -43.72 -27.11 -46.03
CA HIS A 156 -42.27 -27.06 -46.15
C HIS A 156 -41.68 -26.66 -44.78
N ASN A 157 -40.92 -27.59 -44.20
CA ASN A 157 -40.24 -27.38 -42.93
C ASN A 157 -39.35 -26.12 -42.97
N ASP A 158 -38.85 -25.76 -44.16
CA ASP A 158 -38.01 -24.59 -44.39
C ASP A 158 -38.73 -23.25 -44.17
N GLU A 159 -39.98 -23.09 -44.60
CA GLU A 159 -40.73 -21.83 -44.38
C GLU A 159 -41.10 -21.65 -42.89
N ASN A 160 -41.36 -22.75 -42.19
CA ASN A 160 -41.58 -22.75 -40.75
C ASN A 160 -40.27 -22.45 -40.00
N VAL A 161 -39.14 -22.95 -40.47
CA VAL A 161 -37.81 -22.64 -39.91
C VAL A 161 -37.45 -21.17 -40.14
N ASP A 162 -37.64 -20.64 -41.35
CA ASP A 162 -37.35 -19.24 -41.67
C ASP A 162 -38.24 -18.28 -40.85
N THR A 163 -39.53 -18.58 -40.71
CA THR A 163 -40.42 -17.79 -39.85
C THR A 163 -40.05 -17.88 -38.36
N LEU A 164 -39.51 -19.01 -37.92
CA LEU A 164 -38.99 -19.19 -36.56
C LEU A 164 -37.70 -18.37 -36.37
N ILE A 165 -36.78 -18.40 -37.34
CA ILE A 165 -35.55 -17.60 -37.36
C ILE A 165 -35.89 -16.11 -37.33
N ASP A 166 -36.84 -15.66 -38.16
CA ASP A 166 -37.28 -14.26 -38.21
C ASP A 166 -37.93 -13.81 -36.90
N ARG A 167 -38.71 -14.69 -36.26
CA ARG A 167 -39.28 -14.43 -34.92
C ARG A 167 -38.17 -14.33 -33.88
N ILE A 168 -37.19 -15.23 -33.88
CA ILE A 168 -36.06 -15.21 -32.96
C ILE A 168 -35.19 -13.95 -33.18
N ALA A 169 -34.96 -13.55 -34.43
CA ALA A 169 -34.22 -12.34 -34.76
C ALA A 169 -34.96 -11.08 -34.27
N LYS A 170 -36.29 -11.02 -34.42
CA LYS A 170 -37.11 -9.94 -33.85
C LYS A 170 -37.13 -9.95 -32.32
N LEU A 171 -37.20 -11.12 -31.70
CA LEU A 171 -37.12 -11.27 -30.24
C LEU A 171 -35.74 -10.84 -29.71
N ARG A 172 -34.66 -11.17 -30.43
CA ARG A 172 -33.29 -10.69 -30.14
C ARG A 172 -33.17 -9.18 -30.24
N ALA A 173 -33.76 -8.57 -31.27
CA ALA A 173 -33.75 -7.11 -31.44
C ALA A 173 -34.50 -6.36 -30.31
N HIS A 174 -35.41 -7.03 -29.61
CA HIS A 174 -36.23 -6.43 -28.54
C HIS A 174 -35.91 -6.95 -27.13
N GLY A 175 -35.08 -7.97 -26.95
CA GLY A 175 -34.71 -8.53 -25.65
C GLY A 175 -35.86 -9.23 -24.91
N ILE A 176 -36.88 -9.73 -25.62
CA ILE A 176 -38.08 -10.35 -25.02
C ILE A 176 -38.02 -11.87 -25.23
N LEU A 177 -38.24 -12.64 -24.16
CA LEU A 177 -38.19 -14.10 -24.17
C LEU A 177 -39.60 -14.66 -23.91
N PHE A 178 -40.18 -15.32 -24.92
CA PHE A 178 -41.48 -16.00 -24.81
C PHE A 178 -41.25 -17.50 -24.64
N TYR A 179 -41.77 -18.08 -23.56
CA TYR A 179 -41.71 -19.53 -23.31
C TYR A 179 -43.08 -20.16 -23.58
N GLN A 180 -43.12 -21.18 -24.44
CA GLN A 180 -44.23 -22.12 -24.57
C GLN A 180 -43.75 -23.48 -24.04
N GLY A 181 -44.47 -24.06 -23.09
CA GLY A 181 -43.99 -25.08 -22.14
C GLY A 181 -43.47 -26.42 -22.66
N ALA A 182 -43.28 -26.62 -23.97
CA ALA A 182 -42.66 -27.81 -24.55
C ALA A 182 -41.25 -27.56 -25.12
N ASP A 183 -40.89 -26.31 -25.42
CA ASP A 183 -39.62 -25.96 -26.08
C ASP A 183 -38.63 -25.35 -25.09
N ILE A 184 -38.13 -26.17 -24.16
CA ILE A 184 -37.07 -25.72 -23.25
C ILE A 184 -35.72 -25.92 -23.96
N GLY A 185 -35.33 -24.91 -24.74
CA GLY A 185 -33.94 -24.69 -25.07
C GLY A 185 -33.22 -24.25 -23.80
N THR A 186 -32.49 -25.17 -23.16
CA THR A 186 -31.57 -24.80 -22.08
C THR A 186 -30.51 -23.88 -22.68
N MET A 187 -30.49 -22.61 -22.24
CA MET A 187 -29.28 -21.80 -22.42
C MET A 187 -28.13 -22.61 -21.82
N ALA A 188 -27.11 -22.91 -22.63
CA ALA A 188 -25.87 -23.47 -22.12
C ALA A 188 -25.26 -22.42 -21.20
N GLY A 189 -25.61 -22.50 -19.91
CA GLY A 189 -25.12 -21.60 -18.89
C GLY A 189 -23.61 -21.72 -18.85
N SER A 190 -22.92 -20.73 -19.42
CA SER A 190 -21.52 -20.53 -19.10
C SER A 190 -21.46 -20.36 -17.59
N THR A 191 -20.80 -21.28 -16.90
CA THR A 191 -20.57 -21.13 -15.46
C THR A 191 -19.94 -19.75 -15.20
N GLY A 192 -20.52 -18.95 -14.31
CA GLY A 192 -20.14 -17.53 -14.07
C GLY A 192 -18.69 -17.32 -13.59
N THR A 193 -17.92 -18.40 -13.46
CA THR A 193 -16.54 -18.46 -12.98
C THR A 193 -15.58 -17.58 -13.78
N THR A 194 -15.74 -17.47 -15.10
CA THR A 194 -14.80 -16.68 -15.92
C THR A 194 -14.91 -15.17 -15.65
N SER A 195 -16.14 -14.65 -15.53
CA SER A 195 -16.37 -13.22 -15.25
C SER A 195 -15.88 -12.84 -13.85
N GLN A 196 -16.14 -13.69 -12.86
CA GLN A 196 -15.65 -13.50 -11.49
C GLN A 196 -14.12 -13.51 -11.45
N THR A 197 -13.47 -14.44 -12.16
CA THR A 197 -12.00 -14.50 -12.22
C THR A 197 -11.39 -13.21 -12.78
N ILE A 198 -12.02 -12.61 -13.80
CA ILE A 198 -11.55 -11.34 -14.39
C ILE A 198 -11.72 -10.19 -13.39
N LEU A 199 -12.84 -10.14 -12.67
CA LEU A 199 -13.08 -9.14 -11.63
C LEU A 199 -12.07 -9.26 -10.49
N ASP A 200 -11.82 -10.48 -10.00
CA ASP A 200 -10.83 -10.76 -8.95
C ASP A 200 -9.41 -10.35 -9.41
N MET A 201 -9.08 -10.56 -10.69
CA MET A 201 -7.81 -10.10 -11.27
C MET A 201 -7.70 -8.57 -11.32
N ILE A 202 -8.78 -7.87 -11.67
CA ILE A 202 -8.82 -6.40 -11.69
C ILE A 202 -8.59 -5.85 -10.27
N GLU A 203 -9.28 -6.41 -9.28
CA GLU A 203 -9.12 -6.03 -7.87
C GLU A 203 -7.69 -6.27 -7.38
N LYS A 204 -7.11 -7.43 -7.72
CA LYS A 204 -5.72 -7.73 -7.43
C LYS A 204 -4.76 -6.71 -8.05
N ILE A 205 -4.99 -6.31 -9.30
CA ILE A 205 -4.17 -5.28 -9.96
C ILE A 205 -4.29 -3.93 -9.24
N ASP A 206 -5.49 -3.52 -8.83
CA ASP A 206 -5.70 -2.28 -8.08
C ASP A 206 -4.99 -2.30 -6.72
N ARG A 207 -5.03 -3.45 -6.03
CA ARG A 207 -4.28 -3.67 -4.80
C ARG A 207 -2.78 -3.57 -5.06
N GLU A 208 -2.25 -4.22 -6.09
CA GLU A 208 -0.82 -4.17 -6.44
C GLU A 208 -0.36 -2.75 -6.83
N ILE A 209 -1.16 -1.99 -7.57
CA ILE A 209 -0.88 -0.57 -7.89
C ILE A 209 -0.83 0.24 -6.59
N THR A 210 -1.78 0.01 -5.67
CA THR A 210 -1.82 0.68 -4.38
C THR A 210 -0.58 0.33 -3.54
N ILE A 211 -0.21 -0.95 -3.47
CA ILE A 211 1.00 -1.43 -2.78
C ILE A 211 2.24 -0.79 -3.39
N LEU A 212 2.33 -0.72 -4.72
CA LEU A 212 3.48 -0.14 -5.41
C LEU A 212 3.66 1.35 -5.07
N LEU A 213 2.56 2.11 -5.02
CA LEU A 213 2.56 3.55 -4.72
C LEU A 213 2.76 3.85 -3.23
N THR A 214 2.05 3.13 -2.37
CA THR A 214 2.07 3.32 -0.91
C THR A 214 3.23 2.61 -0.22
N ALA A 215 3.85 1.65 -0.93
CA ALA A 215 4.88 0.75 -0.43
C ALA A 215 4.45 -0.17 0.70
N THR A 216 3.15 -0.32 0.94
CA THR A 216 2.60 -1.08 2.04
C THR A 216 1.68 -2.16 1.54
N ASN A 217 1.87 -3.39 2.01
CA ASN A 217 0.94 -4.49 1.83
C ASN A 217 -0.10 -4.52 2.95
N LEU A 218 -0.68 -3.36 3.29
CA LEU A 218 -1.80 -3.34 4.22
C LEU A 218 -2.96 -4.05 3.52
N PRO A 219 -3.50 -5.15 4.09
CA PRO A 219 -4.81 -5.58 3.69
C PRO A 219 -5.78 -4.44 4.04
N THR A 220 -6.49 -3.92 3.04
CA THR A 220 -7.61 -3.01 3.26
C THR A 220 -8.76 -3.70 4.03
N ASP A 221 -8.72 -5.03 4.13
CA ASP A 221 -9.55 -5.83 5.04
C ASP A 221 -8.92 -5.90 6.42
N ILE A 222 -9.47 -5.11 7.35
CA ILE A 222 -9.15 -5.17 8.77
C ILE A 222 -10.10 -6.21 9.39
N GLY A 223 -9.67 -7.47 9.37
CA GLY A 223 -10.27 -8.56 10.14
C GLY A 223 -9.33 -8.99 11.27
N ASP A 224 -9.81 -8.80 12.50
CA ASP A 224 -9.34 -9.39 13.76
C ASP A 224 -8.02 -8.98 14.43
N VAL A 225 -8.09 -9.05 15.76
CA VAL A 225 -7.26 -8.48 16.84
C VAL A 225 -5.76 -8.80 16.77
N GLY A 226 -5.31 -9.73 15.91
CA GLY A 226 -3.90 -9.98 15.61
C GLY A 226 -3.29 -9.07 14.53
N ALA A 227 -4.11 -8.34 13.79
CA ALA A 227 -3.69 -7.46 12.69
C ALA A 227 -2.95 -6.20 13.17
N TYR A 228 -3.12 -5.77 14.42
CA TYR A 228 -2.55 -4.51 14.91
C TYR A 228 -1.01 -4.48 14.94
N ALA A 229 -0.37 -5.57 15.37
CA ALA A 229 1.10 -5.64 15.39
C ALA A 229 1.70 -5.67 13.97
N ALA A 230 1.05 -6.37 13.05
CA ALA A 230 1.45 -6.41 11.64
C ALA A 230 1.22 -5.06 10.95
N VAL A 231 0.09 -4.41 11.21
CA VAL A 231 -0.23 -3.06 10.72
C VAL A 231 0.77 -2.04 11.24
N GLN A 232 1.13 -2.10 12.53
CA GLN A 232 2.13 -1.20 13.12
C GLN A 232 3.51 -1.39 12.47
N GLY A 233 3.97 -2.65 12.32
CA GLY A 233 5.24 -2.94 11.64
C GLY A 233 5.26 -2.48 10.17
N GLN A 234 4.14 -2.62 9.45
CA GLN A 234 4.03 -2.15 8.07
C GLN A 234 3.95 -0.63 7.96
N MET A 235 3.23 0.05 8.87
CA MET A 235 3.21 1.52 8.96
C MET A 235 4.59 2.09 9.25
N GLU A 236 5.40 1.39 10.07
CA GLU A 236 6.78 1.78 10.31
C GLU A 236 7.65 1.65 9.05
N GLN A 237 7.51 0.56 8.31
CA GLN A 237 8.19 0.40 7.02
C GLN A 237 7.77 1.48 6.01
N GLN A 238 6.48 1.83 5.99
CA GLN A 238 5.96 2.93 5.19
C GLN A 238 6.63 4.25 5.56
N ASN A 239 6.63 4.57 6.85
CA ASN A 239 7.22 5.80 7.36
C ASN A 239 8.71 5.86 7.06
N LYS A 240 9.46 4.77 7.30
CA LYS A 240 10.89 4.67 6.97
C LYS A 240 11.15 4.94 5.48
N ARG A 241 10.35 4.36 4.58
CA ARG A 241 10.47 4.60 3.14
C ARG A 241 10.06 6.02 2.73
N LEU A 242 8.99 6.56 3.30
CA LEU A 242 8.57 7.94 3.07
C LEU A 242 9.64 8.94 3.55
N MET A 243 10.29 8.69 4.70
CA MET A 243 11.42 9.50 5.16
C MET A 243 12.58 9.43 4.18
N PHE A 244 12.95 8.23 3.74
CA PHE A 244 14.02 8.05 2.76
C PHE A 244 13.71 8.80 1.46
N GLN A 245 12.48 8.71 0.96
CA GLN A 245 12.05 9.44 -0.23
C GLN A 245 12.07 10.95 0.00
N ARG A 246 11.56 11.46 1.12
CA ARG A 246 11.62 12.90 1.46
C ARG A 246 13.06 13.40 1.47
N ARG A 247 13.97 12.65 2.10
CA ARG A 247 15.38 13.02 2.21
C ARG A 247 16.08 13.01 0.85
N SER A 248 16.02 11.89 0.12
CA SER A 248 16.75 11.72 -1.15
C SER A 248 16.15 12.54 -2.30
N ILE A 249 14.83 12.74 -2.34
CA ILE A 249 14.14 13.34 -3.49
C ILE A 249 13.90 14.84 -3.28
N ILE A 250 13.78 15.30 -2.04
CA ILE A 250 13.45 16.70 -1.74
C ILE A 250 14.61 17.38 -1.00
N GLU A 251 15.02 16.88 0.17
CA GLU A 251 16.03 17.56 1.00
C GLU A 251 17.40 17.63 0.31
N GLU A 252 17.90 16.50 -0.18
CA GLU A 252 19.22 16.43 -0.81
C GLU A 252 19.30 17.31 -2.06
N PRO A 253 18.35 17.28 -3.02
CA PRO A 253 18.34 18.20 -4.15
C PRO A 253 18.26 19.68 -3.73
N LEU A 254 17.43 20.02 -2.75
CA LEU A 254 17.36 21.39 -2.23
C LEU A 254 18.69 21.84 -1.61
N ASN A 255 19.34 20.97 -0.85
CA ASN A 255 20.63 21.27 -0.23
C ASN A 255 21.75 21.40 -1.28
N ASN A 256 21.81 20.46 -2.22
CA ASN A 256 22.87 20.36 -3.21
C ASN A 256 22.77 21.42 -4.31
N TRP A 257 21.57 21.87 -4.67
CA TRP A 257 21.38 22.84 -5.75
C TRP A 257 20.98 24.22 -5.23
N LEU A 258 19.91 24.31 -4.43
CA LEU A 258 19.39 25.61 -4.00
C LEU A 258 20.28 26.27 -2.94
N LEU A 259 20.56 25.56 -1.83
CA LEU A 259 21.39 26.10 -0.76
C LEU A 259 22.86 26.23 -1.17
N TRP A 260 23.37 25.27 -1.93
CA TRP A 260 24.72 25.35 -2.49
C TRP A 260 24.93 26.61 -3.33
N ASN A 261 23.99 26.93 -4.23
CA ASN A 261 24.06 28.16 -5.01
C ASN A 261 23.96 29.40 -4.13
N PHE A 262 23.01 29.40 -3.19
CA PHE A 262 22.87 30.51 -2.26
C PHE A 262 24.17 30.76 -1.48
N PHE A 263 24.81 29.70 -1.00
CA PHE A 263 26.07 29.80 -0.29
C PHE A 263 27.20 30.28 -1.21
N ASN A 264 27.35 29.69 -2.39
CA ASN A 264 28.42 30.02 -3.33
C ASN A 264 28.33 31.44 -3.86
N PHE A 265 27.16 31.88 -4.31
CA PHE A 265 26.98 33.25 -4.82
C PHE A 265 27.16 34.32 -3.73
N ASN A 266 27.01 33.94 -2.45
CA ASN A 266 27.16 34.84 -1.30
C ASN A 266 28.43 34.57 -0.47
N ARG A 267 29.36 33.73 -0.95
CA ARG A 267 30.53 33.29 -0.17
C ARG A 267 31.37 34.47 0.34
N HIS A 268 31.50 35.52 -0.44
CA HIS A 268 32.22 36.74 -0.04
C HIS A 268 31.51 37.51 1.07
N ASN A 269 30.17 37.55 1.07
CA ASN A 269 29.39 38.16 2.15
C ASN A 269 29.51 37.34 3.43
N PHE A 270 29.42 36.00 3.33
CA PHE A 270 29.65 35.10 4.47
C PHE A 270 31.04 35.27 5.07
N ALA A 271 32.08 35.35 4.23
CA ALA A 271 33.44 35.61 4.69
C ALA A 271 33.57 36.97 5.38
N ALA A 272 32.92 38.02 4.87
CA ALA A 272 32.97 39.36 5.45
C ALA A 272 32.25 39.48 6.80
N MET A 273 31.30 38.60 7.10
CA MET A 273 30.67 38.49 8.42
C MET A 273 31.41 37.51 9.35
N GLY A 274 32.61 37.06 8.99
CA GLY A 274 33.39 36.11 9.79
C GLY A 274 32.95 34.65 9.67
N MET A 275 31.95 34.33 8.83
CA MET A 275 31.43 32.97 8.67
C MET A 275 32.18 32.13 7.63
N LYS A 276 33.46 32.44 7.35
CA LYS A 276 34.24 31.80 6.27
C LYS A 276 34.42 30.29 6.45
N ASN A 277 34.51 29.84 7.70
CA ASN A 277 34.82 28.46 8.07
C ASN A 277 33.61 27.69 8.61
N HIS A 278 32.41 28.27 8.59
CA HIS A 278 31.22 27.57 9.05
C HIS A 278 30.78 26.54 8.03
N GLU A 279 30.26 25.42 8.54
CA GLU A 279 29.62 24.41 7.71
C GLU A 279 28.45 25.02 6.93
N ARG A 280 28.25 24.50 5.72
CA ARG A 280 27.13 24.91 4.87
C ARG A 280 25.80 24.67 5.59
N PRO A 281 24.84 25.61 5.51
CA PRO A 281 23.51 25.36 6.04
C PRO A 281 22.89 24.17 5.30
N SER A 282 22.19 23.31 6.04
CA SER A 282 21.40 22.22 5.49
C SER A 282 19.94 22.40 5.88
N LEU A 283 19.05 22.20 4.93
CA LEU A 283 17.62 22.12 5.14
C LEU A 283 17.28 20.68 5.52
N ARG A 284 16.61 20.53 6.66
CA ARG A 284 15.99 19.28 7.10
C ARG A 284 14.49 19.51 7.18
N LEU A 285 13.72 18.70 6.46
CA LEU A 285 12.26 18.70 6.57
C LEU A 285 11.92 17.91 7.83
N SER A 286 11.69 18.62 8.93
CA SER A 286 11.14 18.02 10.14
C SER A 286 9.72 17.54 9.83
N GLY A 287 9.52 16.23 9.76
CA GLY A 287 8.19 15.68 9.57
C GLY A 287 8.20 14.16 9.62
N GLY A 288 7.80 13.61 10.76
CA GLY A 288 7.26 12.25 10.87
C GLY A 288 8.24 11.13 11.23
N GLU A 289 9.36 11.40 11.91
CA GLU A 289 9.88 10.34 12.79
C GLU A 289 8.80 10.08 13.85
N VAL A 290 7.92 9.11 13.60
CA VAL A 290 7.36 8.33 14.70
C VAL A 290 8.58 7.70 15.33
N LEU A 291 9.09 8.33 16.37
CA LEU A 291 10.15 7.76 17.18
C LEU A 291 9.57 6.47 17.74
N ASN A 292 9.98 5.34 17.17
CA ASN A 292 9.75 4.08 17.82
C ASN A 292 10.72 4.03 19.01
N VAL A 293 10.24 4.52 20.14
CA VAL A 293 10.99 4.62 21.40
C VAL A 293 11.57 3.25 21.74
N ASP A 294 10.83 2.18 21.45
CA ASP A 294 11.23 0.80 21.71
C ASP A 294 12.42 0.34 20.85
N GLU A 295 12.47 0.66 19.55
CA GLU A 295 13.63 0.33 18.69
C GLU A 295 14.89 1.07 19.16
N ARG A 296 14.76 2.33 19.59
CA ARG A 296 15.90 3.10 20.12
C ARG A 296 16.32 2.59 21.50
N ILE A 297 15.39 2.23 22.37
CA ILE A 297 15.69 1.60 23.65
C ILE A 297 16.45 0.29 23.42
N GLN A 298 16.03 -0.54 22.46
CA GLN A 298 16.75 -1.77 22.11
C GLN A 298 18.13 -1.50 21.53
N ALA A 299 18.30 -0.46 20.70
CA ALA A 299 19.61 -0.07 20.18
C ALA A 299 20.54 0.46 21.28
N PHE A 300 20.02 1.24 22.24
CA PHE A 300 20.77 1.71 23.40
C PHE A 300 21.11 0.56 24.35
N ASP A 301 20.18 -0.37 24.61
CA ASP A 301 20.42 -1.57 25.41
C ASP A 301 21.44 -2.50 24.74
N PHE A 302 21.39 -2.68 23.41
CA PHE A 302 22.44 -3.38 22.67
C PHE A 302 23.80 -2.69 22.82
N ALA A 303 23.86 -1.36 22.66
CA ALA A 303 25.10 -0.61 22.72
C ALA A 303 25.74 -0.61 24.12
N LEU A 304 24.92 -0.46 25.17
CA LEU A 304 25.35 -0.48 26.57
C LEU A 304 25.71 -1.89 27.04
N THR A 305 24.85 -2.86 26.75
CA THR A 305 24.91 -4.20 27.38
C THR A 305 25.74 -5.19 26.57
N LYS A 306 25.73 -5.12 25.22
CA LYS A 306 26.47 -6.06 24.34
C LYS A 306 27.72 -5.47 23.71
N ALA A 307 27.69 -4.19 23.33
CA ALA A 307 28.83 -3.53 22.68
C ALA A 307 29.76 -2.80 23.65
N GLN A 308 29.34 -2.63 24.92
CA GLN A 308 30.09 -1.92 25.97
C GLN A 308 30.59 -0.54 25.53
N ILE A 309 29.72 0.19 24.81
CA ILE A 309 30.01 1.56 24.40
C ILE A 309 29.48 2.48 25.49
N ASP A 310 30.34 3.30 26.08
CA ASP A 310 29.95 4.32 27.04
C ASP A 310 29.15 5.43 26.31
N ILE A 311 27.84 5.48 26.58
CA ILE A 311 26.93 6.49 26.04
C ILE A 311 26.47 7.39 27.19
N SER A 312 26.52 8.70 27.01
CA SER A 312 26.09 9.64 28.04
C SER A 312 24.55 9.63 28.19
N GLU A 313 24.07 9.89 29.42
CA GLU A 313 22.62 9.97 29.68
C GLU A 313 21.96 11.12 28.90
N GLU A 314 22.71 12.18 28.59
CA GLU A 314 22.27 13.28 27.74
C GLU A 314 22.08 12.84 26.29
N ASP A 315 22.95 11.99 25.75
CA ASP A 315 22.85 11.44 24.40
C ASP A 315 21.65 10.48 24.27
N ILE A 316 21.37 9.69 25.31
CA ILE A 316 20.18 8.80 25.35
C ILE A 316 18.90 9.65 25.38
N ARG A 317 18.84 10.68 26.22
CA ARG A 317 17.67 11.57 26.30
C ARG A 317 17.46 12.40 25.04
N ALA A 318 18.53 12.93 24.44
CA ALA A 318 18.50 13.61 23.14
C ALA A 318 18.07 12.64 22.03
N GLY A 319 18.54 11.39 22.09
CA GLY A 319 18.13 10.31 21.21
C GLY A 319 16.65 9.93 21.36
N LEU A 320 16.10 9.92 22.56
CA LEU A 320 14.68 9.61 22.79
C LEU A 320 13.77 10.84 22.67
N LYS A 321 14.34 12.04 22.45
CA LYS A 321 13.65 13.35 22.48
C LYS A 321 12.83 13.57 23.76
N ILE A 322 13.30 13.05 24.89
CA ILE A 322 12.70 13.28 26.21
C ILE A 322 13.21 14.63 26.73
N SER A 323 12.31 15.55 27.08
CA SER A 323 12.69 16.86 27.62
C SER A 323 13.42 16.71 28.96
N THR A 324 14.47 17.51 29.18
CA THR A 324 15.13 17.59 30.49
C THR A 324 14.14 18.10 31.53
N VAL A 325 13.91 17.32 32.58
CA VAL A 325 13.07 17.72 33.71
C VAL A 325 13.74 18.92 34.38
N THR A 326 13.06 20.06 34.38
CA THR A 326 13.56 21.27 35.03
C THR A 326 13.38 21.11 36.55
N PRO A 327 14.30 21.61 37.41
CA PRO A 327 14.10 21.58 38.86
C PRO A 327 12.85 22.39 39.24
N GLY A 328 11.71 21.70 39.41
CA GLY A 328 10.39 22.31 39.64
C GLY A 328 9.22 21.58 38.98
N ASP A 329 9.47 20.73 37.99
CA ASP A 329 8.42 19.96 37.31
C ASP A 329 7.90 18.81 38.20
N LYS A 330 6.56 18.62 38.25
CA LYS A 330 5.93 17.53 39.00
C LYS A 330 6.26 16.18 38.36
N VAL A 331 7.25 15.48 38.90
CA VAL A 331 7.60 14.11 38.48
C VAL A 331 6.56 13.13 39.02
N VAL A 332 5.75 12.55 38.13
CA VAL A 332 4.91 11.40 38.45
C VAL A 332 5.82 10.18 38.56
N LYS A 333 6.05 9.69 39.78
CA LYS A 333 6.82 8.45 39.99
C LYS A 333 5.96 7.27 39.53
N PRO A 334 6.50 6.32 38.73
CA PRO A 334 5.77 5.10 38.41
C PRO A 334 5.49 4.32 39.70
N PRO A 335 4.32 3.65 39.81
CA PRO A 335 4.05 2.80 40.95
C PRO A 335 5.15 1.73 41.05
N LYS A 336 5.67 1.57 42.26
CA LYS A 336 6.66 0.54 42.59
C LYS A 336 6.03 -0.81 42.21
N PRO A 337 6.66 -1.67 41.39
CA PRO A 337 6.08 -2.95 41.06
C PRO A 337 5.94 -3.74 42.36
N GLU A 338 4.69 -3.96 42.80
CA GLU A 338 4.41 -4.93 43.83
C GLU A 338 4.80 -6.30 43.26
N SER A 339 5.60 -7.03 44.04
CA SER A 339 5.95 -8.41 43.73
C SER A 339 4.69 -9.27 43.82
N VAL A 340 3.97 -9.39 42.70
CA VAL A 340 2.87 -10.32 42.47
C VAL A 340 3.41 -11.27 41.40
N GLY A 341 3.71 -12.55 41.66
CA GLY A 341 2.86 -13.49 42.36
C GLY A 341 1.82 -14.05 41.38
N GLY A 342 2.27 -14.83 40.39
CA GLY A 342 1.39 -15.64 39.54
C GLY A 342 0.83 -14.93 38.32
N PHE A 343 1.18 -15.44 37.14
CA PHE A 343 0.58 -15.10 35.86
C PHE A 343 -0.87 -15.64 35.85
N LYS A 344 -1.80 -14.84 36.35
CA LYS A 344 -3.23 -14.88 36.02
C LYS A 344 -3.53 -13.47 35.47
N THR A 345 -4.03 -13.18 34.27
CA THR A 345 -4.97 -13.91 33.42
C THR A 345 -5.39 -12.99 32.25
N THR A 346 -5.36 -13.47 31.01
CA THR A 346 -6.38 -13.13 29.98
C THR A 346 -7.43 -14.24 29.85
N THR A 347 -7.14 -15.42 30.41
CA THR A 347 -8.03 -16.58 30.39
C THR A 347 -9.22 -16.45 31.35
N THR A 348 -9.11 -15.81 32.53
CA THR A 348 -10.28 -15.72 33.44
C THR A 348 -11.35 -14.76 32.97
N ALA A 349 -11.02 -13.67 32.29
CA ALA A 349 -12.02 -12.76 31.74
C ALA A 349 -12.85 -13.45 30.63
N PHE A 350 -12.21 -14.31 29.83
CA PHE A 350 -12.88 -15.15 28.85
C PHE A 350 -13.65 -16.32 29.51
N GLN A 351 -13.11 -16.89 30.60
CA GLN A 351 -13.78 -17.94 31.39
C GLN A 351 -15.02 -17.45 32.15
N GLU A 352 -15.04 -16.20 32.62
CA GLU A 352 -16.22 -15.60 33.27
C GLU A 352 -17.30 -15.28 32.23
N ALA A 353 -16.93 -14.74 31.07
CA ALA A 353 -17.88 -14.47 29.98
C ALA A 353 -18.52 -15.75 29.39
N ILE A 354 -17.76 -16.85 29.26
CA ILE A 354 -18.28 -18.11 28.72
C ILE A 354 -19.15 -18.88 29.73
N LYS A 355 -18.88 -18.73 31.04
CA LYS A 355 -19.68 -19.41 32.08
C LYS A 355 -21.09 -18.84 32.22
N GLU A 356 -21.31 -17.58 31.81
CA GLU A 356 -22.58 -16.88 31.98
C GLU A 356 -23.60 -17.18 30.87
N GLU A 357 -23.19 -17.73 29.70
CA GLU A 357 -24.07 -17.89 28.52
C GLU A 357 -24.39 -19.34 28.07
N LEU A 358 -23.88 -20.40 28.70
CA LEU A 358 -24.05 -21.78 28.15
C LEU A 358 -25.00 -22.67 28.98
N PRO A 359 -26.07 -23.28 28.37
CA PRO A 359 -27.09 -24.04 29.10
C PRO A 359 -26.88 -25.55 29.25
N ASP A 360 -25.89 -26.20 28.61
CA ASP A 360 -25.76 -27.68 28.65
C ASP A 360 -24.43 -28.17 29.25
N SER A 361 -24.47 -29.22 30.07
CA SER A 361 -23.32 -29.78 30.80
C SER A 361 -22.22 -30.34 29.89
N ASP A 362 -22.61 -31.00 28.81
CA ASP A 362 -21.67 -31.70 27.93
C ASP A 362 -20.80 -30.72 27.13
N GLN A 363 -21.30 -29.50 26.91
CA GLN A 363 -20.56 -28.43 26.22
C GLN A 363 -19.49 -27.80 27.11
N ARG A 364 -19.65 -27.87 28.43
CA ARG A 364 -18.65 -27.38 29.38
C ARG A 364 -17.44 -28.31 29.44
N ASP A 365 -17.68 -29.62 29.39
CA ASP A 365 -16.60 -30.61 29.44
C ASP A 365 -15.70 -30.54 28.20
N ASP A 366 -16.26 -30.41 27.01
CA ASP A 366 -15.49 -30.27 25.77
C ASP A 366 -14.68 -28.95 25.72
N LEU A 367 -15.21 -27.86 26.27
CA LEU A 367 -14.51 -26.57 26.38
C LEU A 367 -13.42 -26.60 27.45
N GLU A 368 -13.64 -27.29 28.58
CA GLU A 368 -12.60 -27.52 29.58
C GLU A 368 -11.46 -28.35 29.02
N ASP A 369 -11.76 -29.37 28.20
CA ASP A 369 -10.75 -30.19 27.54
C ASP A 369 -9.96 -29.41 26.47
N LEU A 370 -10.62 -28.53 25.71
CA LEU A 370 -9.93 -27.62 24.80
C LEU A 370 -9.03 -26.64 25.56
N ASN A 371 -9.50 -26.07 26.67
CA ASN A 371 -8.70 -25.16 27.49
C ASN A 371 -7.47 -25.86 28.07
N LYS A 372 -7.62 -27.08 28.60
CA LYS A 372 -6.47 -27.89 29.05
C LYS A 372 -5.52 -28.19 27.89
N ALA A 373 -6.02 -28.46 26.68
CA ALA A 373 -5.17 -28.69 25.52
C ALA A 373 -4.38 -27.43 25.11
N LEU A 374 -5.01 -26.24 25.18
CA LEU A 374 -4.36 -24.95 24.90
C LEU A 374 -3.32 -24.58 25.96
N GLU A 375 -3.60 -24.82 27.25
CA GLU A 375 -2.62 -24.64 28.33
C GLU A 375 -1.40 -25.54 28.13
N ASN A 376 -1.61 -26.82 27.81
CA ASN A 376 -0.53 -27.76 27.52
C ASN A 376 0.29 -27.36 26.28
N LEU A 377 -0.36 -26.81 25.25
CA LEU A 377 0.33 -26.29 24.06
C LEU A 377 1.18 -25.05 24.40
N GLY A 378 0.66 -24.15 25.24
CA GLY A 378 1.38 -22.98 25.75
C GLY A 378 2.60 -23.37 26.58
N GLU A 379 2.47 -24.35 27.46
CA GLU A 379 3.62 -24.88 28.21
C GLU A 379 4.66 -25.54 27.30
N ALA A 380 4.22 -26.30 26.29
CA ALA A 380 5.11 -26.97 25.36
C ALA A 380 5.90 -25.98 24.48
N THR A 381 5.26 -24.88 24.04
CA THR A 381 5.94 -23.80 23.31
C THR A 381 6.96 -23.10 24.19
N LEU A 382 6.61 -22.84 25.46
CA LEU A 382 7.52 -22.19 26.41
C LEU A 382 8.73 -23.09 26.73
N LYS A 383 8.51 -24.39 26.97
CA LYS A 383 9.59 -25.38 27.16
C LYS A 383 10.47 -25.51 25.93
N MET A 384 9.92 -25.40 24.72
CA MET A 384 10.70 -25.45 23.47
C MET A 384 11.59 -24.22 23.33
N SER A 385 11.10 -23.02 23.72
CA SER A 385 11.90 -21.80 23.70
C SER A 385 13.11 -21.83 24.64
N ILE A 386 13.04 -22.70 25.67
CA ILE A 386 14.12 -22.94 26.65
C ILE A 386 14.93 -24.21 26.28
N GLY A 387 14.61 -24.87 25.17
CA GLY A 387 15.31 -26.06 24.66
C GLY A 387 15.03 -27.36 25.43
N GLN A 388 13.92 -27.43 26.16
CA GLN A 388 13.58 -28.55 27.05
C GLN A 388 12.59 -29.57 26.46
N THR A 389 11.94 -29.24 25.33
CA THR A 389 10.99 -30.14 24.63
C THR A 389 11.37 -30.29 23.18
N SER A 390 11.04 -31.43 22.59
CA SER A 390 11.32 -31.71 21.18
C SER A 390 10.25 -31.08 20.28
N MET A 391 10.64 -30.72 19.05
CA MET A 391 9.70 -30.19 18.04
C MET A 391 8.57 -31.18 17.71
N GLU A 392 8.78 -32.48 17.93
CA GLU A 392 7.78 -33.53 17.71
C GLU A 392 6.65 -33.47 18.74
N GLU A 393 6.96 -33.19 20.00
CA GLU A 393 5.97 -33.03 21.07
C GLU A 393 5.09 -31.80 20.84
N LEU A 394 5.69 -30.70 20.36
CA LEU A 394 4.94 -29.49 20.01
C LEU A 394 3.92 -29.77 18.90
N LYS A 395 4.36 -30.42 17.82
CA LYS A 395 3.50 -30.79 16.68
C LYS A 395 2.38 -31.74 17.10
N ALA A 396 2.64 -32.64 18.05
CA ALA A 396 1.61 -33.53 18.59
C ALA A 396 0.52 -32.75 19.35
N GLN A 397 0.92 -31.73 20.14
CA GLN A 397 -0.03 -30.87 20.85
C GLN A 397 -0.82 -29.96 19.90
N GLU A 398 -0.17 -29.37 18.89
CA GLU A 398 -0.84 -28.57 17.86
C GLU A 398 -1.89 -29.39 17.11
N LYS A 399 -1.56 -30.63 16.73
CA LYS A 399 -2.49 -31.54 16.06
C LYS A 399 -3.68 -31.89 16.94
N LYS A 400 -3.48 -32.04 18.26
CA LYS A 400 -4.55 -32.33 19.21
C LYS A 400 -5.52 -31.15 19.34
N VAL A 401 -4.99 -29.93 19.47
CA VAL A 401 -5.81 -28.70 19.54
C VAL A 401 -6.57 -28.48 18.23
N ALA A 402 -5.91 -28.63 17.07
CA ALA A 402 -6.56 -28.50 15.77
C ALA A 402 -7.72 -29.50 15.59
N GLY A 403 -7.54 -30.75 16.03
CA GLY A 403 -8.60 -31.76 16.00
C GLY A 403 -9.80 -31.42 16.90
N MET A 404 -9.56 -30.80 18.06
CA MET A 404 -10.64 -30.37 18.96
C MET A 404 -11.40 -29.16 18.41
N ILE A 405 -10.70 -28.16 17.84
CA ILE A 405 -11.32 -27.01 17.18
C ILE A 405 -12.17 -27.47 16.00
N GLN A 406 -11.68 -28.41 15.19
CA GLN A 406 -12.43 -28.92 14.05
C GLN A 406 -13.71 -29.65 14.47
N LYS A 407 -13.68 -30.42 15.57
CA LYS A 407 -14.89 -31.04 16.14
C LYS A 407 -15.90 -29.99 16.60
N MET A 408 -15.45 -28.94 17.27
CA MET A 408 -16.35 -27.86 17.71
C MET A 408 -16.94 -27.10 16.52
N LEU A 409 -16.17 -26.79 15.47
CA LEU A 409 -16.67 -26.11 14.28
C LEU A 409 -17.75 -26.92 13.54
N VAL A 410 -17.57 -28.24 13.42
CA VAL A 410 -18.61 -29.13 12.86
C VAL A 410 -19.86 -29.12 13.72
N TYR A 411 -19.72 -29.08 15.05
CA TYR A 411 -20.84 -29.01 15.97
C TYR A 411 -21.58 -27.66 15.89
N PHE A 412 -20.86 -26.54 15.76
CA PHE A 412 -21.46 -25.21 15.55
C PHE A 412 -22.18 -25.09 14.19
N ASP A 413 -21.64 -25.69 13.12
CA ASP A 413 -22.33 -25.74 11.81
C ASP A 413 -23.62 -26.58 11.89
N LEU A 414 -23.62 -27.69 12.63
CA LEU A 414 -24.83 -28.49 12.86
C LEU A 414 -25.89 -27.75 13.67
N LYS A 415 -25.51 -27.06 14.76
CA LYS A 415 -26.45 -26.23 15.54
C LYS A 415 -26.96 -25.01 14.76
N GLY A 416 -26.11 -24.38 13.94
CA GLY A 416 -26.54 -23.30 13.05
C GLY A 416 -27.59 -23.77 12.04
N ARG A 417 -27.47 -25.01 11.56
CA ARG A 417 -28.50 -25.63 10.69
C ARG A 417 -29.77 -25.97 11.47
N GLU A 418 -29.68 -26.47 12.69
CA GLU A 418 -30.86 -26.72 13.54
C GLU A 418 -31.60 -25.43 13.92
N SER A 419 -30.89 -24.32 14.15
CA SER A 419 -31.53 -23.02 14.41
C SER A 419 -32.21 -22.45 13.16
N ILE A 420 -31.61 -22.64 11.98
CA ILE A 420 -32.22 -22.26 10.71
C ILE A 420 -33.45 -23.14 10.43
N ILE A 421 -33.40 -24.44 10.71
CA ILE A 421 -34.56 -25.33 10.57
C ILE A 421 -35.68 -24.91 11.52
N LYS A 422 -35.37 -24.55 12.78
CA LYS A 422 -36.36 -24.00 13.72
C LYS A 422 -36.93 -22.65 13.28
N GLU A 423 -36.11 -21.75 12.73
CA GLU A 423 -36.62 -20.48 12.17
C GLU A 423 -37.52 -20.72 10.94
N VAL A 424 -37.25 -21.75 10.15
CA VAL A 424 -38.10 -22.16 9.01
C VAL A 424 -39.40 -22.82 9.49
N GLU A 425 -39.37 -23.61 10.57
CA GLU A 425 -40.55 -24.19 11.20
C GLU A 425 -41.42 -23.12 11.91
N ASP A 426 -40.79 -22.16 12.60
CA ASP A 426 -41.46 -21.09 13.33
C ASP A 426 -41.99 -19.97 12.41
N SER A 427 -41.44 -19.83 11.19
CA SER A 427 -41.93 -18.86 10.18
C SER A 427 -43.18 -19.32 9.43
N GLY A 428 -43.68 -20.53 9.68
CA GLY A 428 -44.99 -20.98 9.19
C GLY A 428 -45.07 -21.22 7.68
N GLU A 429 -43.95 -21.35 6.97
CA GLU A 429 -43.90 -21.75 5.56
C GLU A 429 -43.79 -23.29 5.37
N GLY A 430 -44.11 -24.05 6.42
CA GLY A 430 -43.94 -25.51 6.48
C GLY A 430 -45.20 -26.36 6.23
N GLU A 431 -46.26 -25.84 5.61
CA GLU A 431 -47.39 -26.67 5.15
C GLU A 431 -47.46 -26.68 3.60
N GLU A 432 -46.54 -27.39 2.94
CA GLU A 432 -46.80 -28.09 1.66
C GLU A 432 -45.54 -28.85 1.15
N VAL A 433 -44.91 -29.69 1.98
CA VAL A 433 -43.94 -30.69 1.48
C VAL A 433 -44.15 -32.05 2.14
N GLU A 434 -45.39 -32.53 2.14
CA GLU A 434 -45.69 -33.97 2.26
C GLU A 434 -46.81 -34.36 1.28
N SER A 435 -46.53 -34.25 -0.02
CA SER A 435 -47.00 -35.23 -1.02
C SER A 435 -46.44 -34.91 -2.41
N LYS A 436 -45.33 -35.56 -2.78
CA LYS A 436 -45.07 -36.11 -4.12
C LYS A 436 -43.77 -36.89 -4.16
#